data_AF-A0A7J9SIQ6-F1
#
_entry.id   AF-A0A7J9SIQ6-F1
#
_cell.length_a   1.000
_cell.length_b   1.000
_cell.length_c   1.000
_cell.angle_alpha   90.00
_cell.angle_beta   90.00
_cell.angle_gamma   90.00
#
_symmetry.space_group_name_H-M   'P 1'
#
loop_
_entity.id
_entity.type
_entity.pdbx_description
1 polymer ?
#
loop_
_entity_poly.entity_id
_entity_poly.type
_entity_poly.pdbx_seq_one_letter_code
_entity_poly.pdbx_strand_id
1 'polypeptide(L)'
;MADSPETVRIPLEPLRKRVADATDRSASYVDVQEVAVDGTTLEVTFATPDEDVPAIHIVVEGPTGRIDTTPARLDSPFGLNVYGELLRVEYAGRDTETDEILVSVSQRDGEEWRTILGCGRVWAVETTYEGDPVTVTCHAETPSASEDDEAAEPDAEVEDDPDEDSNDGLLGGLGR
;
A
#
# COMPACT_ATOMS: atom_id res chain seq x y z
N MET A 1 -12.30 25.37 -48.54
CA MET A 1 -10.97 25.09 -47.95
C MET A 1 -11.22 24.00 -46.93
N ALA A 2 -10.61 22.83 -47.11
CA ALA A 2 -10.73 21.76 -46.13
C ALA A 2 -9.82 22.12 -44.95
N ASP A 3 -10.43 22.47 -43.83
CA ASP A 3 -9.76 22.65 -42.56
C ASP A 3 -9.16 21.29 -42.20
N SER A 4 -7.84 21.20 -42.17
CA SER A 4 -7.16 19.95 -41.83
C SER A 4 -7.36 19.73 -40.33
N PRO A 5 -7.78 18.54 -39.86
CA PRO A 5 -8.05 18.34 -38.45
C PRO A 5 -6.82 18.68 -37.63
N GLU A 6 -6.96 19.71 -36.80
CA GLU A 6 -5.88 20.22 -35.97
C GLU A 6 -5.47 19.12 -34.98
N THR A 7 -4.31 18.52 -35.20
CA THR A 7 -3.85 17.38 -34.41
C THR A 7 -3.02 17.89 -33.24
N VAL A 8 -3.57 17.86 -32.03
CA VAL A 8 -2.86 18.28 -30.81
C VAL A 8 -2.11 17.08 -30.22
N ARG A 9 -0.83 17.27 -29.87
CA ARG A 9 -0.04 16.25 -29.15
C ARG A 9 -0.10 16.53 -27.66
N ILE A 10 -0.55 15.55 -26.89
CA ILE A 10 -0.62 15.63 -25.44
C ILE A 10 0.47 14.71 -24.86
N PRO A 11 1.39 15.22 -24.03
CA PRO A 11 2.36 14.37 -23.35
C PRO A 11 1.64 13.51 -22.31
N LEU A 12 1.88 12.19 -22.36
CA LEU A 12 1.13 11.21 -21.57
C LEU A 12 1.44 11.30 -20.07
N GLU A 13 2.71 11.48 -19.68
CA GLU A 13 3.09 11.50 -18.26
C GLU A 13 2.51 12.70 -17.50
N PRO A 14 2.56 13.95 -18.02
CA PRO A 14 1.86 15.07 -17.40
C PRO A 14 0.34 14.89 -17.35
N LEU A 15 -0.26 14.24 -18.36
CA LEU A 15 -1.69 13.94 -18.35
C LEU A 15 -2.03 12.94 -17.25
N ARG A 16 -1.26 11.84 -17.15
CA ARG A 16 -1.42 10.81 -16.13
C ARG A 16 -1.30 11.41 -14.73
N LYS A 17 -0.30 12.26 -14.50
CA LYS A 17 -0.14 12.98 -13.23
C LYS A 17 -1.38 13.82 -12.90
N ARG A 18 -1.93 14.57 -13.86
CA ARG A 18 -3.16 15.37 -13.65
C ARG A 18 -4.37 14.50 -13.31
N VAL A 19 -4.55 13.37 -14.00
CA VAL A 19 -5.64 12.43 -13.69
C VAL A 19 -5.47 11.87 -12.28
N ALA A 20 -4.25 11.48 -11.91
CA ALA A 20 -3.91 10.95 -10.61
C ALA A 20 -4.17 11.97 -9.48
N ASP A 21 -3.69 13.21 -9.64
CA ASP A 21 -3.97 14.31 -8.71
C ASP A 21 -5.48 14.61 -8.60
N ALA A 22 -6.23 14.54 -9.71
CA ALA A 22 -7.68 14.78 -9.72
C ALA A 22 -8.50 13.63 -9.10
N THR A 23 -7.92 12.44 -8.98
CA THR A 23 -8.58 11.23 -8.47
C THR A 23 -8.00 10.75 -7.14
N ASP A 24 -7.07 11.51 -6.56
CA ASP A 24 -6.31 11.19 -5.34
C ASP A 24 -5.60 9.82 -5.43
N ARG A 25 -5.03 9.52 -6.60
CA ARG A 25 -4.33 8.26 -6.88
C ARG A 25 -2.83 8.49 -7.09
N SER A 26 -2.05 7.43 -6.92
CA SER A 26 -0.65 7.42 -7.37
C SER A 26 -0.59 7.47 -8.90
N ALA A 27 0.26 8.32 -9.48
CA ALA A 27 0.34 8.47 -10.94
C ALA A 27 0.66 7.17 -11.69
N SER A 28 1.51 6.32 -11.14
CA SER A 28 1.86 5.02 -11.73
C SER A 28 0.75 3.97 -11.61
N TYR A 29 -0.28 4.24 -10.80
CA TYR A 29 -1.45 3.37 -10.61
C TYR A 29 -2.62 3.74 -11.55
N VAL A 30 -2.48 4.81 -12.34
CA VAL A 30 -3.47 5.25 -13.32
C VAL A 30 -3.05 4.80 -14.72
N ASP A 31 -3.88 3.98 -15.36
CA ASP A 31 -3.75 3.62 -16.76
C ASP A 31 -4.70 4.48 -17.61
N VAL A 32 -4.14 5.32 -18.48
CA VAL A 32 -4.94 6.18 -19.36
C VAL A 32 -5.30 5.39 -20.62
N GLN A 33 -6.59 5.10 -20.79
CA GLN A 33 -7.10 4.24 -21.87
C GLN A 33 -7.47 5.03 -23.12
N GLU A 34 -8.18 6.15 -22.96
CA GLU A 34 -8.65 6.97 -24.09
C GLU A 34 -8.60 8.45 -23.74
N VAL A 35 -8.26 9.27 -24.74
CA VAL A 35 -8.32 10.73 -24.66
C VAL A 35 -9.16 11.22 -25.83
N ALA A 36 -10.30 11.83 -25.53
CA ALA A 36 -11.20 12.44 -26.48
C ALA A 36 -11.29 13.95 -26.28
N VAL A 37 -11.75 14.66 -27.31
CA VAL A 37 -12.00 16.10 -27.25
C VAL A 37 -13.51 16.30 -27.39
N ASP A 38 -14.14 16.86 -26.37
CA ASP A 38 -15.53 17.32 -26.42
C ASP A 38 -15.57 18.85 -26.35
N GLY A 39 -15.80 19.48 -27.50
CA GLY A 39 -15.75 20.92 -27.66
C GLY A 39 -14.38 21.50 -27.29
N THR A 40 -14.31 22.14 -26.11
CA THR A 40 -13.07 22.74 -25.56
C THR A 40 -12.50 21.95 -24.38
N THR A 41 -13.08 20.79 -24.07
CA THR A 41 -12.72 19.95 -22.92
C THR A 41 -12.02 18.68 -23.39
N LEU A 42 -10.98 18.27 -22.66
CA LEU A 42 -10.39 16.95 -22.82
C LEU A 42 -11.13 15.97 -21.91
N GLU A 43 -11.74 14.96 -22.51
CA GLU A 43 -12.31 13.83 -21.79
C GLU A 43 -11.26 12.72 -21.73
N VAL A 44 -11.01 12.21 -20.53
CA VAL A 44 -10.00 11.16 -20.31
C VAL A 44 -10.66 9.98 -19.64
N THR A 45 -10.63 8.84 -20.33
CA THR A 45 -11.04 7.56 -19.75
C THR A 45 -9.80 6.88 -19.20
N PHE A 46 -9.86 6.43 -17.95
CA PHE A 46 -8.76 5.77 -17.28
C PHE A 46 -9.25 4.51 -16.55
N ALA A 47 -8.34 3.59 -16.28
CA ALA A 47 -8.52 2.46 -15.37
C ALA A 47 -7.50 2.55 -14.24
N THR A 48 -7.83 1.89 -13.13
CA THR A 48 -6.86 1.48 -12.12
C THR A 48 -6.78 -0.04 -12.16
N PRO A 49 -5.61 -0.65 -11.92
CA PRO A 49 -5.49 -2.10 -11.86
C PRO A 49 -6.51 -2.71 -10.89
N ASP A 50 -7.23 -3.74 -11.32
CA ASP A 50 -8.08 -4.57 -10.44
C ASP A 50 -7.26 -5.55 -9.56
N GLU A 51 -5.94 -5.64 -9.80
CA GLU A 51 -5.00 -6.40 -8.97
C GLU A 51 -4.93 -5.85 -7.54
N ASP A 52 -4.46 -6.70 -6.60
CA ASP A 52 -4.21 -6.33 -5.21
C ASP A 52 -3.45 -5.00 -5.13
N VAL A 53 -4.02 -4.08 -4.33
CA VAL A 53 -3.43 -2.76 -4.08
C VAL A 53 -1.98 -2.96 -3.62
N PRO A 54 -0.99 -2.29 -4.25
CA PRO A 54 0.40 -2.43 -3.84
C PRO A 54 0.55 -2.07 -2.36
N ALA A 55 0.88 -3.06 -1.55
CA ALA A 55 1.06 -2.94 -0.11
C ALA A 55 2.52 -3.16 0.24
N ILE A 56 3.07 -2.30 1.09
CA ILE A 56 4.45 -2.39 1.56
C ILE A 56 4.53 -2.17 3.07
N HIS A 57 5.63 -2.59 3.66
CA HIS A 57 6.09 -2.11 4.95
C HIS A 57 7.18 -1.06 4.72
N ILE A 58 6.97 0.14 5.26
CA ILE A 58 8.01 1.17 5.32
C ILE A 58 8.74 1.01 6.64
N VAL A 59 10.02 0.69 6.56
CA VAL A 59 10.90 0.54 7.71
C VAL A 59 11.76 1.79 7.85
N VAL A 60 11.83 2.32 9.06
CA VAL A 60 12.58 3.51 9.44
C VAL A 60 13.60 3.11 10.49
N GLU A 61 14.88 3.28 10.16
CA GLU A 61 16.00 3.02 11.06
C GLU A 61 16.39 4.32 11.76
N GLY A 62 15.89 4.50 12.99
CA GLY A 62 16.12 5.69 13.79
C GLY A 62 17.57 5.84 14.27
N PRO A 63 17.99 7.07 14.66
CA PRO A 63 19.38 7.37 15.03
C PRO A 63 19.84 6.66 16.32
N THR A 64 18.90 6.14 17.12
CA THR A 64 19.19 5.35 18.33
C THR A 64 19.29 3.85 18.06
N GLY A 65 19.15 3.42 16.81
CA GLY A 65 19.05 2.00 16.42
C GLY A 65 17.64 1.42 16.61
N ARG A 66 16.65 2.25 16.99
CA ARG A 66 15.24 1.85 17.00
C ARG A 66 14.76 1.65 15.56
N ILE A 67 14.05 0.56 15.32
CA ILE A 67 13.41 0.27 14.04
C ILE A 67 11.90 0.46 14.21
N ASP A 68 11.31 1.28 13.36
CA ASP A 68 9.85 1.48 13.28
C ASP A 68 9.35 1.01 11.91
N THR A 69 8.29 0.20 11.90
CA THR A 69 7.69 -0.35 10.69
C THR A 69 6.26 0.14 10.54
N THR A 70 5.93 0.69 9.37
CA THR A 70 4.60 1.23 9.06
C THR A 70 4.03 0.56 7.81
N PRO A 71 2.88 -0.12 7.87
CA PRO A 71 2.22 -0.64 6.68
C PRO A 71 1.63 0.51 5.85
N ALA A 72 1.80 0.44 4.54
CA ALA A 72 1.27 1.42 3.59
C ALA A 72 0.61 0.72 2.39
N ARG A 73 -0.56 1.22 2.01
CA ARG A 73 -1.23 0.90 0.74
C ARG A 73 -1.00 2.06 -0.22
N LEU A 74 -0.59 1.76 -1.45
CA LEU A 74 -0.09 2.76 -2.39
C LEU A 74 -1.02 3.01 -3.58
N ASP A 75 -2.30 2.67 -3.46
CA ASP A 75 -3.34 3.10 -4.41
C ASP A 75 -3.48 4.63 -4.45
N SER A 76 -3.12 5.29 -3.35
CA SER A 76 -3.09 6.74 -3.15
C SER A 76 -1.74 7.15 -2.52
N PRO A 77 -1.36 8.44 -2.58
CA PRO A 77 -0.15 8.91 -1.94
C PRO A 77 -0.20 8.73 -0.42
N PHE A 78 0.79 8.04 0.14
CA PHE A 78 0.87 7.77 1.56
C PHE A 78 1.70 8.83 2.29
N GLY A 79 1.15 9.42 3.36
CA GLY A 79 1.86 10.37 4.21
C GLY A 79 2.62 9.69 5.33
N LEU A 80 3.93 9.93 5.43
CA LEU A 80 4.80 9.40 6.47
C LEU A 80 5.51 10.53 7.21
N ASN A 81 5.48 10.53 8.55
CA ASN A 81 6.28 11.46 9.35
C ASN A 81 7.54 10.77 9.86
N VAL A 82 8.70 11.30 9.51
CA VAL A 82 10.01 10.79 9.96
C VAL A 82 10.71 11.91 10.73
N TYR A 83 10.68 11.81 12.07
CA TYR A 83 11.33 12.77 12.96
C TYR A 83 10.98 14.24 12.65
N GLY A 84 9.69 14.53 12.41
CA GLY A 84 9.21 15.87 12.08
C GLY A 84 9.15 16.18 10.58
N GLU A 85 9.87 15.43 9.75
CA GLU A 85 9.85 15.59 8.30
C GLU A 85 8.65 14.86 7.70
N LEU A 86 7.82 15.59 6.96
CA LEU A 86 6.67 15.01 6.26
C LEU A 86 7.08 14.53 4.87
N LEU A 87 6.90 13.24 4.64
CA LEU A 87 7.14 12.56 3.37
C LEU A 87 5.83 12.14 2.72
N ARG A 88 5.84 12.16 1.38
CA ARG A 88 4.83 11.58 0.50
C ARG A 88 5.46 10.40 -0.21
N VAL A 89 4.92 9.21 0.00
CA VAL A 89 5.37 7.95 -0.59
C VAL A 89 4.31 7.49 -1.60
N GLU A 90 4.73 7.20 -2.83
CA GLU A 90 3.83 6.82 -3.92
C GLU A 90 4.34 5.58 -4.64
N TYR A 91 3.40 4.83 -5.22
CA TYR A 91 3.75 3.71 -6.09
C TYR A 91 4.48 4.20 -7.35
N ALA A 92 5.68 3.67 -7.60
CA ALA A 92 6.49 3.98 -8.78
C ALA A 92 6.57 2.81 -9.78
N GLY A 93 6.20 1.60 -9.36
CA GLY A 93 6.21 0.41 -10.21
C GLY A 93 6.53 -0.85 -9.41
N ARG A 94 6.68 -1.95 -10.13
CA ARG A 94 7.12 -3.24 -9.58
C ARG A 94 8.34 -3.69 -10.35
N ASP A 95 9.36 -4.14 -9.63
CA ASP A 95 10.54 -4.73 -10.22
C ASP A 95 10.19 -6.12 -10.79
N THR A 96 10.48 -6.35 -12.07
CA THR A 96 10.07 -7.59 -12.74
C THR A 96 10.96 -8.79 -12.40
N GLU A 97 12.14 -8.56 -11.85
CA GLU A 97 13.11 -9.62 -11.54
C GLU A 97 12.90 -10.16 -10.12
N THR A 98 12.61 -9.28 -9.18
CA THR A 98 12.48 -9.55 -7.75
C THR A 98 11.04 -9.48 -7.24
N ASP A 99 10.11 -9.05 -8.09
CA ASP A 99 8.70 -8.86 -7.76
C ASP A 99 8.44 -7.80 -6.68
N GLU A 100 9.46 -7.00 -6.34
CA GLU A 100 9.39 -6.02 -5.27
C GLU A 100 8.81 -4.68 -5.72
N ILE A 101 8.01 -4.07 -4.85
CA ILE A 101 7.37 -2.77 -5.10
C ILE A 101 8.42 -1.66 -5.00
N LEU A 102 8.45 -0.82 -6.04
CA LEU A 102 9.26 0.38 -6.12
C LEU A 102 8.41 1.60 -5.77
N VAL A 103 9.00 2.53 -5.03
CA VAL A 103 8.35 3.77 -4.59
C VAL A 103 9.05 5.02 -5.10
N SER A 104 8.27 6.08 -5.22
CA SER A 104 8.74 7.46 -5.30
C SER A 104 8.51 8.11 -3.94
N VAL A 105 9.50 8.86 -3.45
CA VAL A 105 9.42 9.55 -2.16
C VAL A 105 9.74 11.02 -2.37
N SER A 106 8.85 11.88 -1.88
CA SER A 106 9.03 13.32 -1.88
C SER A 106 8.91 13.87 -0.46
N GLN A 107 9.78 14.81 -0.10
CA GLN A 107 9.77 15.53 1.17
C GLN A 107 9.08 16.88 1.00
N ARG A 108 8.35 17.30 2.04
CA ARG A 108 7.72 18.62 2.08
C ARG A 108 8.78 19.69 2.37
N ASP A 109 8.95 20.64 1.45
CA ASP A 109 9.82 21.82 1.60
C ASP A 109 8.93 23.07 1.52
N GLY A 110 8.47 23.54 2.68
CA GLY A 110 7.47 24.61 2.76
C GLY A 110 6.14 24.24 2.09
N GLU A 111 5.81 24.91 0.98
CA GLU A 111 4.59 24.66 0.20
C GLU A 111 4.78 23.64 -0.94
N GLU A 112 6.04 23.29 -1.24
CA GLU A 112 6.41 22.44 -2.37
C GLU A 112 6.79 21.03 -1.89
N TRP A 113 6.75 20.08 -2.84
CA TRP A 113 7.22 18.71 -2.61
C TRP A 113 8.48 18.51 -3.45
N ARG A 114 9.60 18.18 -2.79
CA ARG A 114 10.87 17.84 -3.45
C ARG A 114 11.03 16.33 -3.46
N THR A 115 11.22 15.75 -4.65
CA THR A 115 11.54 14.32 -4.78
C THR A 115 12.94 14.02 -4.24
N ILE A 116 13.02 13.10 -3.28
CA ILE A 116 14.27 12.59 -2.69
C ILE A 116 14.61 11.18 -3.22
N LEU A 117 13.61 10.44 -3.69
CA LEU A 117 13.77 9.18 -4.40
C LEU A 117 12.76 9.13 -5.55
N GLY A 118 13.21 9.02 -6.79
CA GLY A 118 12.31 8.99 -7.95
C GLY A 118 11.69 7.62 -8.21
N CYS A 119 12.48 6.56 -8.04
CA CYS A 119 12.05 5.17 -8.17
C CYS A 119 13.09 4.30 -7.47
N GLY A 120 12.66 3.52 -6.48
CA GLY A 120 13.55 2.62 -5.75
C GLY A 120 12.91 2.16 -4.46
N ARG A 121 13.73 1.69 -3.52
CA ARG A 121 13.26 1.11 -2.27
C ARG A 121 13.95 1.63 -1.02
N VAL A 122 15.12 2.22 -1.14
CA VAL A 122 15.89 2.74 -0.01
C VAL A 122 16.09 4.23 -0.22
N TRP A 123 15.85 5.02 0.81
CA TRP A 123 16.10 6.45 0.80
C TRP A 123 16.64 6.90 2.16
N ALA A 124 17.21 8.09 2.18
CA ALA A 124 17.69 8.72 3.39
C ALA A 124 16.97 10.04 3.62
N VAL A 125 16.69 10.36 4.88
CA VAL A 125 16.06 11.60 5.31
C VAL A 125 17.04 12.35 6.18
N GLU A 126 17.40 13.56 5.77
CA GLU A 126 18.19 14.48 6.59
C GLU A 126 17.24 15.23 7.53
N THR A 127 17.45 15.12 8.84
CA THR A 127 16.60 15.72 9.87
C THR A 127 17.42 16.11 11.11
N THR A 128 16.76 16.64 12.13
CA THR A 128 17.37 16.99 13.41
C THR A 128 16.81 16.13 14.53
N TYR A 129 17.69 15.51 15.32
CA TYR A 129 17.32 14.74 16.51
C TYR A 129 18.09 15.28 17.72
N GLU A 130 17.37 15.62 18.79
CA GLU A 130 17.95 16.23 20.01
C GLU A 130 18.80 17.51 19.76
N GLY A 131 18.59 18.19 18.62
CA GLY A 131 19.31 19.40 18.23
C GLY A 131 20.51 19.14 17.31
N ASP A 132 20.88 17.89 17.05
CA ASP A 132 21.96 17.50 16.16
C ASP A 132 21.42 17.02 14.79
N PRO A 133 22.09 17.36 13.68
CA PRO A 133 21.72 16.85 12.37
C PRO A 133 22.01 15.35 12.28
N VAL A 134 21.03 14.58 11.82
CA VAL A 134 21.12 13.14 11.65
C VAL A 134 20.58 12.72 10.28
N THR A 135 21.07 11.58 9.79
CA THR A 135 20.55 10.93 8.59
C THR A 135 19.82 9.66 9.00
N VAL A 136 18.55 9.57 8.64
CA VAL A 136 17.68 8.43 8.95
C VAL A 136 17.52 7.61 7.67
N THR A 137 17.93 6.34 7.71
CA THR A 137 17.72 5.41 6.59
C THR A 137 16.31 4.86 6.65
N CYS A 138 15.65 4.84 5.51
CA CYS A 138 14.32 4.25 5.36
C CYS A 138 14.33 3.29 4.18
N HIS A 139 13.53 2.24 4.23
CA HIS A 139 13.31 1.37 3.09
C HIS A 139 11.91 0.77 3.01
N ALA A 140 11.52 0.38 1.80
CA ALA A 140 10.27 -0.29 1.49
C ALA A 140 10.50 -1.79 1.30
N GLU A 141 9.74 -2.59 2.04
CA GLU A 141 9.71 -4.05 1.95
C GLU A 141 8.35 -4.51 1.42
N THR A 142 8.37 -5.36 0.40
CA THR A 142 7.15 -6.00 -0.09
C THR A 142 6.87 -7.23 0.75
N PRO A 143 5.73 -7.32 1.46
CA PRO A 143 5.38 -8.51 2.20
C PRO A 143 5.30 -9.70 1.24
N SER A 144 5.98 -10.79 1.59
CA SER A 144 5.88 -12.02 0.82
C SER A 144 4.47 -12.61 0.99
N ALA A 145 3.86 -13.07 -0.10
CA ALA A 145 2.50 -13.60 -0.12
C ALA A 145 2.31 -14.95 0.62
N SER A 146 3.17 -15.29 1.58
CA SER A 146 3.25 -16.61 2.17
C SER A 146 3.14 -16.55 3.69
N GLU A 147 2.17 -15.84 4.25
CA GLU A 147 2.00 -15.79 5.71
C GLU A 147 0.63 -15.27 6.20
N ASP A 148 -0.48 -15.50 5.48
CA ASP A 148 -1.84 -15.33 6.08
C ASP A 148 -2.93 -16.00 5.21
N ASP A 149 -2.82 -17.32 5.02
CA ASP A 149 -3.93 -18.16 4.53
C ASP A 149 -4.00 -19.44 5.38
N GLU A 150 -4.02 -19.26 6.71
CA GLU A 150 -4.60 -20.28 7.61
C GLU A 150 -6.07 -19.93 7.79
N ALA A 151 -6.84 -20.30 6.77
CA ALA A 151 -8.28 -20.41 6.85
C ALA A 151 -8.69 -21.37 7.99
N ALA A 152 -9.40 -20.81 8.97
CA ALA A 152 -10.46 -21.43 9.76
C ALA A 152 -10.20 -22.83 10.36
N GLU A 153 -9.92 -22.87 11.67
CA GLU A 153 -10.44 -23.95 12.52
C GLU A 153 -11.69 -23.41 13.24
N PRO A 154 -12.93 -23.80 12.87
CA PRO A 154 -14.03 -23.64 13.79
C PRO A 154 -13.76 -24.58 14.97
N ASP A 155 -13.58 -23.98 16.15
CA ASP A 155 -13.49 -24.63 17.46
C ASP A 155 -14.57 -25.74 17.53
N ALA A 156 -14.13 -27.00 17.37
CA ALA A 156 -15.00 -28.14 17.51
C ALA A 156 -15.40 -28.21 18.99
N GLU A 157 -16.68 -27.95 19.26
CA GLU A 157 -17.29 -28.08 20.57
C GLU A 157 -16.85 -29.40 21.21
N VAL A 158 -16.10 -29.29 22.30
CA VAL A 158 -15.68 -30.42 23.12
C VAL A 158 -16.94 -30.99 23.76
N GLU A 159 -17.45 -32.11 23.21
CA GLU A 159 -18.39 -32.97 23.92
C GLU A 159 -17.66 -33.56 25.14
N ASP A 160 -17.90 -32.98 26.31
CA ASP A 160 -17.49 -33.52 27.61
C ASP A 160 -18.47 -34.64 27.99
N ASP A 161 -18.11 -35.87 27.66
CA ASP A 161 -18.74 -37.06 28.23
C ASP A 161 -17.64 -38.01 28.72
N PRO A 162 -17.33 -37.99 30.03
CA PRO A 162 -16.68 -39.11 30.68
C PRO A 162 -17.73 -39.97 31.41
N ASP A 163 -18.10 -41.07 30.76
CA ASP A 163 -18.59 -42.28 31.42
C ASP A 163 -17.65 -42.71 32.56
N GLU A 164 -18.14 -42.80 33.80
CA GLU A 164 -17.92 -43.93 34.73
C GLU A 164 -18.51 -43.63 36.12
N ASP A 165 -19.60 -44.31 36.48
CA ASP A 165 -19.63 -45.03 37.77
C ASP A 165 -20.59 -46.23 37.67
N SER A 166 -20.00 -47.39 37.36
CA SER A 166 -20.61 -48.68 37.57
C SER A 166 -20.39 -49.10 39.02
N ASN A 167 -21.38 -48.97 39.89
CA ASN A 167 -21.58 -49.94 40.96
C ASN A 167 -23.00 -49.98 41.58
N ASP A 168 -23.47 -51.21 41.75
CA ASP A 168 -24.37 -51.74 42.80
C ASP A 168 -25.85 -51.31 42.86
N GLY A 169 -26.69 -52.11 42.18
CA GLY A 169 -27.69 -52.93 42.88
C GLY A 169 -28.97 -52.29 43.40
N LEU A 170 -30.07 -52.37 42.63
CA LEU A 170 -31.33 -52.97 43.13
C LEU A 170 -32.29 -53.30 41.98
N LEU A 171 -32.58 -54.59 41.83
CA LEU A 171 -33.51 -55.16 40.85
C LEU A 171 -34.96 -54.76 41.16
N GLY A 172 -35.54 -53.87 40.36
CA GLY A 172 -36.98 -53.61 40.32
C GLY A 172 -37.68 -54.53 39.31
N GLY A 173 -38.01 -55.75 39.71
CA GLY A 173 -38.73 -56.72 38.88
C GLY A 173 -40.00 -57.23 39.56
N LEU A 174 -41.15 -56.86 38.99
CA LEU A 174 -42.41 -57.62 38.89
C LEU A 174 -43.29 -57.79 40.15
N GLY A 175 -44.52 -57.25 40.06
CA GLY A 175 -45.71 -58.02 40.44
C GLY A 175 -46.66 -57.40 41.46
N ARG A 176 -47.79 -56.91 40.92
CA ARG A 176 -49.13 -56.82 41.50
C ARG A 176 -49.51 -55.57 42.31
#